data_AF-A0A3M5W9Y0-F1
#
_entry.id   AF-A0A3M5W9Y0-F1
#
_cell.length_a   1.000
_cell.length_b   1.000
_cell.length_c   1.000
_cell.angle_alpha   90.00
_cell.angle_beta   90.00
_cell.angle_gamma   90.00
#
_symmetry.space_group_name_H-M   'P 1'
#
loop_
_entity.id
_entity.type
_entity.pdbx_description
1 polymer ?
#
loop_
_entity_poly.entity_id
_entity_poly.type
_entity_poly.pdbx_seq_one_letter_code
_entity_poly.pdbx_strand_id
1 'polypeptide(L)' 'MSLILIIILILLLVGGLPVFPHSRNWGYGPSGILGVVLVVLLVLLLLGKI' A
#
# COMPACT_ATOMS: atom_id res chain seq x y z
N MET A 1 -25.74 16.03 6.92
CA MET A 1 -24.85 14.85 6.85
C MET A 1 -23.93 14.89 5.61
N SER A 2 -23.17 15.98 5.44
CA SER A 2 -22.29 16.17 4.25
C SER A 2 -20.82 16.45 4.61
N LEU A 3 -20.51 16.72 5.88
CA LEU A 3 -19.14 16.98 6.36
C LEU A 3 -18.24 15.74 6.29
N ILE A 4 -18.79 14.55 6.56
CA ILE A 4 -18.03 13.30 6.53
C ILE A 4 -17.48 13.01 5.13
N LEU A 5 -18.29 13.24 4.08
CA LEU A 5 -17.86 13.09 2.69
C LEU A 5 -16.73 14.06 2.32
N ILE A 6 -16.81 15.30 2.79
CA ILE A 6 -15.79 16.32 2.56
C ILE A 6 -14.47 15.94 3.25
N ILE A 7 -14.53 15.43 4.49
CA ILE A 7 -13.35 14.96 5.23
C ILE A 7 -12.69 13.78 4.50
N ILE A 8 -13.47 12.82 4.02
CA ILE A 8 -12.95 11.66 3.25
C ILE A 8 -12.26 12.12 1.97
N LEU A 9 -12.85 13.07 1.25
CA LEU A 9 -12.27 13.59 0.01
C LEU A 9 -10.93 14.30 0.25
N ILE A 10 -10.83 15.08 1.33
CA ILE A 10 -9.58 15.74 1.74
C ILE A 10 -8.52 14.71 2.16
N LEU A 11 -8.89 13.67 2.90
CA LEU A 11 -7.98 12.60 3.30
C LEU A 11 -7.43 11.83 2.08
N LEU A 12 -8.25 11.57 1.07
CA LEU A 12 -7.81 10.93 -0.18
C LEU A 12 -6.82 11.80 -0.96
N LEU A 13 -7.07 13.11 -1.04
CA LEU A 13 -6.18 14.05 -1.68
C LEU A 13 -4.85 14.18 -0.93
N VAL A 14 -4.86 14.24 0.41
CA VAL A 14 -3.65 14.41 1.23
C VAL A 14 -2.85 13.10 1.37
N GLY A 15 -3.52 11.95 1.49
CA GLY A 15 -2.88 10.63 1.62
C GLY A 15 -2.16 10.16 0.36
N GLY A 16 -2.56 10.67 -0.82
CA GLY A 16 -1.87 10.43 -2.09
C GLY A 16 -0.73 11.40 -2.39
N LEU A 17 -0.63 12.51 -1.65
CA LEU A 17 0.46 13.45 -1.82
C LEU A 17 1.72 12.95 -1.10
N PRO A 18 2.91 13.01 -1.72
CA PRO A 18 4.18 12.70 -1.08
C PRO A 18 4.62 13.84 -0.12
N VAL A 19 3.68 14.35 0.69
CA VAL A 19 3.88 15.42 1.69
C VAL A 19 4.36 14.84 3.03
N PHE A 20 4.24 13.53 3.24
CA PHE A 20 4.87 12.82 4.36
C PHE A 20 6.21 12.19 3.90
N PRO A 21 7.37 12.82 4.17
CA PRO A 21 8.67 12.27 3.79
C PRO A 21 9.10 11.03 4.61
N HIS A 22 8.19 10.42 5.39
CA HIS A 22 8.47 9.18 6.12
C HIS A 22 8.23 7.90 5.28
N SER A 23 7.67 8.02 4.07
CA SER A 23 7.38 6.87 3.19
C SER A 23 8.53 6.42 2.28
N ARG A 24 9.76 6.92 2.47
CA ARG A 24 10.93 6.43 1.70
C ARG A 24 11.48 5.09 2.19
N ASN A 25 11.09 4.61 3.38
CA ASN A 25 11.61 3.36 3.95
C ASN A 25 10.62 2.16 3.91
N TRP A 26 9.37 2.36 3.46
CA TRP A 26 8.39 1.26 3.29
C TRP A 26 8.43 0.61 1.91
N GLY A 27 9.01 1.27 0.91
CA GLY A 27 9.03 0.78 -0.48
C GLY A 27 10.25 -0.06 -0.87
N TYR A 28 11.37 0.04 -0.15
CA TYR A 28 12.63 -0.65 -0.53
C TYR A 28 13.51 -1.08 0.66
N GLY A 29 13.01 -1.00 1.89
CA GLY A 29 13.60 -1.68 3.06
C GLY A 29 13.07 -3.12 3.19
N PRO A 30 13.49 -3.90 4.21
CA PRO A 30 13.18 -5.33 4.36
C PRO A 30 11.69 -5.72 4.25
N SER A 31 10.76 -4.77 4.39
CA SER A 31 9.32 -4.95 4.13
C SER A 31 8.96 -5.13 2.64
N GLY A 32 9.72 -4.55 1.71
CA GLY A 32 9.51 -4.71 0.27
C GLY A 32 9.84 -6.13 -0.20
N ILE A 33 10.88 -6.75 0.36
CA ILE A 33 11.21 -8.15 0.10
C ILE A 33 10.10 -9.06 0.61
N LEU A 34 9.57 -8.79 1.81
CA LEU A 34 8.42 -9.55 2.33
C LEU A 34 7.18 -9.41 1.43
N GLY A 35 6.88 -8.21 0.93
CA GLY A 35 5.80 -7.99 -0.03
C GLY A 35 6.01 -8.77 -1.34
N VAL A 36 7.23 -8.74 -1.89
CA VAL A 36 7.58 -9.50 -3.11
C VAL A 36 7.45 -11.00 -2.88
N VAL A 37 7.95 -11.52 -1.75
CA VAL A 37 7.85 -12.94 -1.39
C VAL A 37 6.37 -13.37 -1.27
N LEU A 38 5.53 -12.58 -0.61
CA LEU A 38 4.11 -12.87 -0.49
C LEU A 38 3.39 -12.91 -1.85
N VAL A 39 3.72 -11.98 -2.76
CA VAL A 39 3.18 -11.97 -4.12
C VAL A 39 3.61 -13.22 -4.90
N VAL A 40 4.87 -13.63 -4.80
CA VAL A 40 5.39 -14.84 -5.45
C VAL A 40 4.66 -16.09 -4.95
N LEU A 41 4.48 -16.22 -3.62
CA LEU A 41 3.75 -17.36 -3.05
C LEU A 41 2.29 -17.41 -3.49
N LEU A 42 1.61 -16.27 -3.57
CA LEU A 42 0.25 -16.18 -4.08
C LEU A 42 0.15 -16.64 -5.54
N VAL A 43 1.09 -16.22 -6.39
CA VAL A 43 1.14 -16.66 -7.79
C VAL A 43 1.33 -18.17 -7.86
N LEU A 44 2.26 -18.74 -7.10
CA LEU A 44 2.51 -20.18 -7.08
C LEU A 44 1.31 -20.99 -6.59
N LEU A 45 0.58 -20.50 -5.58
CA LEU A 45 -0.65 -21.11 -5.07
C LEU A 45 -1.77 -21.09 -6.13
N LEU A 46 -1.95 -19.98 -6.85
CA LEU A 46 -2.94 -19.89 -7.94
C LEU A 46 -2.59 -20.78 -9.14
N LEU A 47 -1.30 -21.02 -9.38
CA LEU A 47 -0.81 -21.94 -10.40
C LEU A 47 -0.82 -23.41 -9.95
N GLY A 48 -1.22 -23.71 -8.70
CA GLY A 48 -1.23 -25.06 -8.12
C GLY A 48 0.17 -25.69 -8.07
N LYS A 49 1.21 -24.86 -8.00
CA LYS A 49 2.62 -25.26 -7.91
C LYS A 49 3.06 -25.50 -6.46
N ILE A 50 2.17 -25.20 -5.51
CA ILE A 50 2.18 -25.45 -4.07
C ILE A 50 0.76 -25.87 -3.71
#